data_AF-A0A7C4J0P9-F1
#
_entry.id   AF-A0A7C4J0P9-F1
#
_cell.length_a   1.000
_cell.length_b   1.000
_cell.length_c   1.000
_cell.angle_alpha   90.00
_cell.angle_beta   90.00
_cell.angle_gamma   90.00
#
_symmetry.space_group_name_H-M   'P 1'
#
loop_
_entity.id
_entity.type
_entity.pdbx_description
1 polymer ?
#
loop_
_entity_poly.entity_id
_entity_poly.type
_entity_poly.pdbx_seq_one_letter_code
_entity_poly.pdbx_strand_id
1 'polypeptide(L)'
;MSTIHDKGYKYLFSNPLIVKELLQSFVSMDWVQYVDFTKAETIDKSYVTDQYKEYEADIIYKLYFKESELYLYLLIEFQSTVDRFIAFRMLQYIMELYRELIYKHKCKSLPVVFPILIYNGDKKWTAPVSLQELIEVPPVLKQCKPYIPYFKYYPIIENAIDKTTLHSMMNVISTVFLLETGDT
;
A
#
# COMPACT_ATOMS: atom_id res chain seq x y z
N MET A 1 2.37 22.28 -6.65
CA MET A 1 2.19 21.32 -7.76
C MET A 1 1.82 19.91 -7.28
N SER A 2 1.85 19.57 -5.99
CA SER A 2 1.55 18.19 -5.51
C SER A 2 0.07 17.78 -5.51
N THR A 3 -0.88 18.71 -5.42
CA THR A 3 -2.31 18.39 -5.27
C THR A 3 -3.00 17.87 -6.54
N ILE A 4 -2.40 18.09 -7.72
CA ILE A 4 -2.93 17.59 -9.00
C ILE A 4 -2.47 16.14 -9.23
N HIS A 5 -1.21 15.82 -8.93
CA HIS A 5 -0.68 14.46 -9.02
C HIS A 5 -1.38 13.51 -8.04
N ASP A 6 -1.63 13.97 -6.80
CA ASP A 6 -2.33 13.18 -5.78
C ASP A 6 -3.75 12.76 -6.23
N LYS A 7 -4.55 13.71 -6.71
CA LYS A 7 -5.90 13.44 -7.21
C LYS A 7 -5.90 12.55 -8.46
N GLY A 8 -4.91 12.70 -9.34
CA GLY A 8 -4.77 11.90 -10.56
C GLY A 8 -4.51 10.42 -10.25
N TYR A 9 -3.55 10.15 -9.37
CA TYR A 9 -3.24 8.79 -8.94
C TYR A 9 -4.38 8.15 -8.16
N LYS A 10 -5.01 8.87 -7.25
CA LYS A 10 -6.17 8.35 -6.52
C LYS A 10 -7.29 7.96 -7.48
N TYR A 11 -7.57 8.80 -8.48
CA TYR A 11 -8.55 8.50 -9.52
C TYR A 11 -8.13 7.28 -10.34
N LEU A 12 -6.87 7.21 -10.79
CA LEU A 12 -6.32 6.10 -11.56
C LEU A 12 -6.46 4.77 -10.80
N PHE A 13 -6.00 4.72 -9.56
CA PHE A 13 -6.04 3.53 -8.71
C PHE A 13 -7.41 3.25 -8.08
N SER A 14 -8.41 4.11 -8.30
CA SER A 14 -9.81 3.78 -8.00
C SER A 14 -10.44 2.85 -9.05
N ASN A 15 -9.76 2.63 -10.18
CA ASN A 15 -10.17 1.67 -11.19
C ASN A 15 -9.62 0.26 -10.89
N PRO A 16 -10.48 -0.76 -10.67
CA PRO A 16 -10.05 -2.13 -10.41
C PRO A 16 -9.14 -2.75 -11.48
N LEU A 17 -9.29 -2.36 -12.76
CA LEU A 17 -8.46 -2.87 -13.85
C LEU A 17 -7.02 -2.38 -13.75
N ILE A 18 -6.83 -1.13 -13.33
CA ILE A 18 -5.51 -0.55 -13.06
C ILE A 18 -4.87 -1.28 -11.88
N VAL A 19 -5.62 -1.51 -10.80
CA VAL A 19 -5.13 -2.26 -9.64
C VAL A 19 -4.74 -3.69 -10.01
N LYS A 20 -5.53 -4.37 -10.84
CA LYS A 20 -5.17 -5.67 -11.39
C LYS A 20 -3.81 -5.63 -12.08
N GLU A 21 -3.63 -4.67 -12.98
CA GLU A 21 -2.41 -4.54 -13.76
C GLU A 21 -1.20 -4.22 -12.88
N LEU A 22 -1.36 -3.36 -11.88
CA LEU A 22 -0.34 -3.05 -10.86
C LEU A 22 0.11 -4.33 -10.14
N LEU A 23 -0.85 -5.10 -9.63
CA LEU A 23 -0.56 -6.33 -8.89
C LEU A 23 0.15 -7.36 -9.79
N GLN A 24 -0.34 -7.57 -11.01
CA GLN A 24 0.26 -8.52 -11.95
C GLN A 24 1.67 -8.10 -12.40
N SER A 25 1.93 -6.80 -12.43
CA SER A 25 3.20 -6.22 -12.87
C SER A 25 4.27 -6.23 -11.78
N PHE A 26 3.90 -5.89 -10.55
CA PHE A 26 4.86 -5.56 -9.49
C PHE A 26 4.79 -6.46 -8.26
N VAL A 27 3.74 -7.27 -8.09
CA VAL A 27 3.62 -8.20 -6.96
C VAL A 27 3.94 -9.61 -7.41
N SER A 28 5.16 -10.06 -7.10
CA SER A 28 5.65 -11.40 -7.44
C SER A 28 5.15 -12.47 -6.45
N MET A 29 3.83 -12.60 -6.32
CA MET A 29 3.18 -13.59 -5.46
C MET A 29 2.05 -14.31 -6.20
N ASP A 30 2.03 -15.63 -6.08
CA ASP A 30 1.10 -16.49 -6.83
C ASP A 30 -0.38 -16.19 -6.56
N TRP A 31 -0.72 -15.59 -5.41
CA TRP A 31 -2.11 -15.29 -5.09
C TRP A 31 -2.75 -14.32 -6.08
N VAL A 32 -1.98 -13.42 -6.70
CA VAL A 32 -2.50 -12.39 -7.61
C VAL A 32 -3.27 -13.00 -8.78
N GLN A 33 -2.85 -14.17 -9.27
CA GLN A 33 -3.49 -14.83 -10.41
C GLN A 33 -4.88 -15.41 -10.09
N TYR A 34 -5.22 -15.55 -8.80
CA TYR A 34 -6.48 -16.15 -8.35
C TYR A 34 -7.55 -15.12 -7.95
N VAL A 35 -7.24 -13.83 -8.05
CA VAL A 35 -8.16 -12.74 -7.70
C VAL A 35 -9.25 -12.58 -8.78
N ASP A 36 -10.51 -12.56 -8.35
CA ASP A 36 -11.65 -12.17 -9.20
C ASP A 36 -11.83 -10.65 -9.19
N PHE A 37 -11.08 -9.94 -10.04
CA PHE A 37 -11.13 -8.48 -10.15
C PHE A 37 -12.49 -7.93 -10.64
N THR A 38 -13.37 -8.78 -11.20
CA THR A 38 -14.71 -8.33 -11.61
C THR A 38 -15.62 -8.05 -10.40
N LYS A 39 -15.25 -8.59 -9.24
CA LYS A 39 -15.94 -8.40 -7.95
C LYS A 39 -15.19 -7.47 -7.00
N ALA A 40 -14.10 -6.85 -7.42
CA ALA A 40 -13.33 -5.98 -6.54
C ALA A 40 -14.16 -4.76 -6.11
N GLU A 41 -14.18 -4.50 -4.80
CA GLU A 41 -14.98 -3.43 -4.20
C GLU A 41 -14.07 -2.42 -3.50
N THR A 42 -14.24 -1.12 -3.78
CA THR A 42 -13.59 -0.07 -3.00
C THR A 42 -14.32 0.16 -1.69
N ILE A 43 -13.58 0.24 -0.58
CA ILE A 43 -14.14 0.53 0.74
C ILE A 43 -13.99 2.02 1.04
N ASP A 44 -15.10 2.69 1.37
CA ASP A 44 -15.10 4.08 1.80
C ASP A 44 -14.43 4.23 3.18
N LYS A 45 -13.64 5.28 3.34
CA LYS A 45 -12.82 5.61 4.52
C LYS A 45 -13.50 6.55 5.48
N SER A 46 -14.83 6.63 5.45
CA SER A 46 -15.62 7.48 6.35
C SER A 46 -15.35 7.27 7.86
N TYR A 47 -14.69 6.16 8.24
CA TYR A 47 -14.27 5.85 9.60
C TYR A 47 -12.91 6.40 10.01
N VAL A 48 -12.10 6.85 9.06
CA VAL A 48 -10.75 7.36 9.32
C VAL A 48 -10.88 8.70 10.06
N THR A 49 -10.27 8.79 11.24
CA THR A 49 -10.37 9.98 12.11
C THR A 49 -9.82 11.23 11.41
N ASP A 50 -10.31 12.41 11.79
CA ASP A 50 -9.98 13.68 11.12
C ASP A 50 -8.48 13.97 10.99
N GLN A 51 -7.67 13.45 11.91
CA GLN A 51 -6.21 13.57 11.89
C GLN A 51 -5.52 12.85 10.71
N TYR A 52 -6.20 11.86 10.10
CA TYR A 52 -5.67 11.10 8.97
C TYR A 52 -6.34 11.46 7.63
N LYS A 53 -7.38 12.31 7.65
CA LYS A 53 -8.02 12.82 6.42
C LYS A 53 -7.08 13.66 5.57
N GLU A 54 -6.03 14.24 6.16
CA GLU A 54 -5.03 15.02 5.41
C GLU A 54 -4.14 14.17 4.50
N TYR A 55 -4.14 12.83 4.65
CA TYR A 55 -3.33 11.89 3.86
C TYR A 55 -4.18 11.16 2.80
N GLU A 56 -4.97 11.91 2.03
CA GLU A 56 -6.05 11.47 1.13
C GLU A 56 -5.65 10.45 0.03
N ALA A 57 -4.37 10.14 -0.14
CA ALA A 57 -3.79 9.35 -1.22
C ALA A 57 -3.89 7.82 -1.04
N ASP A 58 -4.75 7.34 -0.14
CA ASP A 58 -4.84 5.94 0.20
C ASP A 58 -6.15 5.30 -0.35
N ILE A 59 -6.10 4.04 -0.77
CA ILE A 59 -7.26 3.31 -1.31
C ILE A 59 -7.34 1.92 -0.68
N ILE A 60 -8.56 1.47 -0.35
CA ILE A 60 -8.78 0.12 0.17
C ILE A 60 -9.67 -0.63 -0.80
N TYR A 61 -9.22 -1.81 -1.20
CA TYR A 61 -10.01 -2.76 -1.95
C TYR A 61 -10.33 -3.99 -1.11
N LYS A 62 -11.56 -4.46 -1.23
CA LYS A 62 -11.91 -5.83 -0.90
C LYS A 62 -11.83 -6.68 -2.16
N LEU A 63 -10.94 -7.66 -2.13
CA LEU A 63 -10.66 -8.60 -3.21
C LEU A 63 -11.19 -9.98 -2.87
N TYR A 64 -11.66 -10.71 -3.88
CA TYR A 64 -12.33 -11.99 -3.71
C TYR A 64 -11.58 -13.13 -4.41
N PHE A 65 -11.57 -14.30 -3.75
CA PHE A 65 -10.92 -15.55 -4.18
C PHE A 65 -11.84 -16.72 -3.87
N LYS A 66 -12.63 -17.22 -4.84
CA LYS A 66 -13.60 -18.30 -4.56
C LYS A 66 -14.46 -18.00 -3.31
N GLU A 67 -14.16 -18.64 -2.17
CA GLU A 67 -14.86 -18.51 -0.88
C GLU A 67 -14.10 -17.66 0.16
N SER A 68 -13.02 -16.98 -0.23
CA SER A 68 -12.17 -16.18 0.65
C SER A 68 -12.06 -14.73 0.17
N GLU A 69 -11.73 -13.84 1.09
CA GLU A 69 -11.54 -12.41 0.84
C GLU A 69 -10.21 -11.91 1.40
N LEU A 70 -9.68 -10.87 0.77
CA LEU A 70 -8.49 -10.14 1.19
C LEU A 70 -8.76 -8.65 1.07
N TYR A 71 -8.26 -7.88 2.02
CA TYR A 71 -8.28 -6.43 1.93
C TYR A 71 -6.92 -5.95 1.40
N LEU A 72 -6.90 -5.33 0.23
CA LEU A 72 -5.72 -4.67 -0.31
C LEU A 72 -5.72 -3.23 0.19
N TYR A 73 -4.65 -2.83 0.88
CA TYR A 73 -4.46 -1.46 1.34
C TYR A 73 -3.38 -0.80 0.49
N LEU A 74 -3.76 0.15 -0.37
CA LEU A 74 -2.83 0.93 -1.17
C LEU A 74 -2.58 2.26 -0.47
N LEU A 75 -1.33 2.53 -0.13
CA LEU A 75 -0.88 3.84 0.32
C LEU A 75 -0.02 4.45 -0.78
N ILE A 76 -0.36 5.64 -1.24
CA ILE A 76 0.42 6.34 -2.27
C ILE A 76 1.11 7.54 -1.61
N GLU A 77 2.41 7.69 -1.85
CA GLU A 77 3.25 8.72 -1.24
C GLU A 77 3.95 9.55 -2.31
N PHE A 78 3.48 10.79 -2.49
CA PHE A 78 4.01 11.77 -3.45
C PHE A 78 5.00 12.76 -2.83
N GLN A 79 5.31 12.63 -1.54
CA GLN A 79 6.13 13.61 -0.84
C GLN A 79 7.59 13.59 -1.31
N SER A 80 8.17 14.79 -1.38
CA SER A 80 9.59 15.02 -1.67
C SER A 80 10.52 14.52 -0.56
N THR A 81 9.99 14.13 0.60
CA THR A 81 10.74 13.57 1.74
C THR A 81 10.26 12.17 2.07
N VAL A 82 11.20 11.28 2.36
CA VAL A 82 10.93 9.91 2.78
C VAL A 82 10.47 9.90 4.24
N ASP A 83 9.23 9.46 4.51
CA ASP A 83 8.75 9.21 5.87
C ASP A 83 9.40 7.94 6.43
N ARG A 84 10.35 8.12 7.36
CA ARG A 84 11.04 7.01 8.02
C ARG A 84 10.07 6.08 8.77
N PHE A 85 8.95 6.59 9.29
CA PHE A 85 8.01 5.85 10.14
C PHE A 85 6.77 5.33 9.37
N ILE A 86 6.83 5.30 8.04
CA ILE A 86 5.75 4.81 7.17
C ILE A 86 5.26 3.40 7.53
N ALA A 87 6.14 2.50 8.01
CA ALA A 87 5.73 1.17 8.47
C ALA A 87 4.79 1.23 9.68
N PHE A 88 5.04 2.14 10.62
CA PHE A 88 4.15 2.38 11.75
C PHE A 88 2.84 3.01 11.29
N ARG A 89 2.89 4.00 10.39
CA ARG A 89 1.71 4.67 9.84
C ARG A 89 0.79 3.68 9.11
N MET A 90 1.36 2.81 8.26
CA MET A 90 0.61 1.75 7.58
C MET A 90 -0.04 0.78 8.57
N LEU A 91 0.67 0.39 9.65
CA LEU A 91 0.08 -0.45 10.68
C LEU A 91 -1.11 0.22 11.37
N GLN A 92 -1.03 1.52 11.67
CA GLN A 92 -2.14 2.27 12.25
C GLN A 92 -3.39 2.22 11.37
N TYR A 93 -3.23 2.40 10.05
CA TYR A 93 -4.34 2.32 9.10
C TYR A 93 -5.01 0.95 9.08
N ILE A 94 -4.22 -0.12 9.14
CA ILE A 94 -4.74 -1.48 9.20
C ILE A 94 -5.47 -1.72 10.52
N MET A 95 -4.95 -1.21 11.65
CA MET A 95 -5.61 -1.33 12.94
C MET A 95 -6.96 -0.60 12.96
N GLU A 96 -7.07 0.54 12.28
CA GLU A 96 -8.34 1.27 12.17
C GLU A 96 -9.35 0.56 11.25
N LEU A 97 -8.89 -0.04 10.13
CA LEU A 97 -9.73 -0.93 9.32
C LEU A 97 -10.25 -2.11 10.17
N TYR A 98 -9.37 -2.76 10.94
CA TYR A 98 -9.77 -3.86 11.82
C TYR A 98 -10.73 -3.41 12.92
N ARG A 99 -10.52 -2.24 13.51
CA ARG A 99 -11.46 -1.64 14.46
C ARG A 99 -12.84 -1.51 13.83
N GLU A 100 -12.93 -0.99 12.61
CA GLU A 100 -14.22 -0.87 11.92
C GLU A 100 -14.86 -2.24 11.67
N LEU A 101 -14.11 -3.21 11.15
CA LEU A 101 -14.61 -4.55 10.89
C LEU A 101 -15.11 -5.25 12.16
N ILE A 102 -14.39 -5.12 13.27
CA ILE A 102 -14.80 -5.70 14.56
C ILE A 102 -16.08 -5.04 15.06
N TYR A 103 -16.11 -3.71 15.17
CA TYR A 103 -17.16 -3.02 15.94
C TYR A 103 -18.39 -2.66 15.10
N LYS A 104 -18.23 -2.35 13.81
CA LYS A 104 -19.37 -2.02 12.93
C LYS A 104 -19.88 -3.23 12.16
N HIS A 105 -18.97 -4.06 11.64
CA HIS A 105 -19.34 -5.22 10.81
C HIS A 105 -19.43 -6.53 11.59
N LYS A 106 -19.19 -6.50 12.92
CA LYS A 106 -19.27 -7.67 13.82
C LYS A 106 -18.47 -8.86 13.29
N CYS A 107 -17.30 -8.57 12.71
CA CYS A 107 -16.44 -9.57 12.13
C CYS A 107 -15.96 -10.55 13.21
N LYS A 108 -16.09 -11.86 12.95
CA LYS A 108 -15.71 -12.91 13.92
C LYS A 108 -14.21 -13.20 13.93
N SER A 109 -13.54 -12.91 12.81
CA SER A 109 -12.11 -13.16 12.60
C SER A 109 -11.55 -12.11 11.66
N LEU A 110 -10.41 -11.51 11.99
CA LEU A 110 -9.82 -10.46 11.14
C LEU A 110 -9.40 -11.03 9.79
N PRO A 111 -9.75 -10.37 8.67
CA PRO A 111 -9.36 -10.81 7.35
C PRO A 111 -7.87 -10.52 7.08
N VAL A 112 -7.31 -11.19 6.08
CA VAL A 112 -5.97 -10.88 5.58
C VAL A 112 -5.99 -9.48 4.98
N VAL A 113 -5.00 -8.68 5.36
CA VAL A 113 -4.75 -7.36 4.76
C VAL A 113 -3.39 -7.40 4.07
N PHE A 114 -3.34 -7.06 2.78
CA PHE A 114 -2.10 -6.91 2.02
C PHE A 114 -1.81 -5.41 1.82
N PRO A 115 -0.84 -4.83 2.55
CA PRO A 115 -0.49 -3.43 2.39
C PRO A 115 0.59 -3.23 1.31
N ILE A 116 0.32 -2.31 0.40
CA ILE A 116 1.26 -1.84 -0.63
C ILE A 116 1.52 -0.35 -0.39
N LEU A 117 2.80 0.02 -0.43
CA LEU A 117 3.21 1.42 -0.56
C LEU A 117 3.61 1.65 -2.02
N ILE A 118 3.05 2.66 -2.66
CA ILE A 118 3.53 3.21 -3.93
C ILE A 118 4.26 4.52 -3.61
N TYR A 119 5.55 4.59 -3.93
CA TYR A 119 6.37 5.76 -3.67
C TYR A 119 6.87 6.36 -4.99
N ASN A 120 6.51 7.61 -5.21
CA ASN A 120 6.90 8.39 -6.39
C ASN A 120 7.52 9.75 -5.99
N GLY A 121 8.31 9.77 -4.91
CA GLY A 121 9.02 10.97 -4.50
C GLY A 121 10.41 11.09 -5.15
N ASP A 122 10.99 12.29 -5.13
CA ASP A 122 12.29 12.57 -5.76
C ASP A 122 13.48 11.90 -5.05
N LYS A 123 13.35 11.59 -3.77
CA LYS A 123 14.45 11.08 -2.95
C LYS A 123 14.54 9.57 -3.06
N LYS A 124 15.75 9.03 -3.03
CA LYS A 124 15.94 7.59 -2.92
C LYS A 124 15.23 7.07 -1.65
N TRP A 125 14.46 6.00 -1.80
CA TRP A 125 13.80 5.37 -0.68
C TRP A 125 14.81 4.80 0.34
N THR A 126 14.67 5.19 1.60
CA THR A 126 15.54 4.74 2.71
C THR A 126 14.77 4.30 3.95
N ALA A 127 13.43 4.38 3.95
CA ALA A 127 12.65 4.02 5.11
C ALA A 127 12.57 2.49 5.28
N PRO A 128 12.56 2.00 6.52
CA PRO A 128 12.29 0.60 6.83
C PRO A 128 11.00 0.06 6.23
N VAL A 129 11.00 -1.24 5.88
CA VAL A 129 9.85 -1.91 5.25
C VAL A 129 9.00 -2.71 6.24
N SER A 130 9.44 -2.81 7.49
CA SER A 130 8.77 -3.50 8.58
C SER A 130 8.78 -2.69 9.88
N LEU A 131 7.84 -2.99 10.79
CA LEU A 131 7.82 -2.38 12.13
C LEU A 131 9.07 -2.79 12.94
N GLN A 132 9.54 -4.02 12.74
CA GLN A 132 10.65 -4.58 13.51
C GLN A 132 11.97 -3.89 13.21
N GLU A 133 12.17 -3.43 11.97
CA GLU A 133 13.31 -2.59 11.59
C GLU A 133 13.26 -1.19 12.23
N LEU A 134 12.09 -0.72 12.69
CA LEU A 134 11.96 0.53 13.43
C LEU A 134 12.31 0.38 14.91
N ILE A 135 12.25 -0.84 15.45
CA ILE A 135 12.40 -1.10 16.88
C ILE A 135 13.83 -1.53 17.17
N GLU A 136 14.57 -0.65 17.83
CA GLU A 136 15.87 -1.01 18.39
C GLU A 136 15.68 -1.90 19.62
N VAL A 137 16.29 -3.09 19.59
CA VAL A 137 16.26 -4.02 20.74
C VAL A 137 17.67 -4.14 21.32
N PRO A 138 17.97 -3.42 22.41
CA PRO A 138 19.24 -3.54 23.11
C PRO A 138 19.52 -5.00 23.52
N PRO A 139 20.79 -5.45 23.56
CA PRO A 139 21.13 -6.83 23.93
C PRO A 139 20.57 -7.29 25.28
N VAL A 140 20.49 -6.37 26.26
CA VAL A 140 19.92 -6.65 27.58
C VAL A 140 18.42 -6.97 27.53
N LEU A 141 17.71 -6.48 26.50
CA LEU A 141 16.28 -6.70 26.29
C LEU A 141 15.98 -7.80 25.26
N LYS A 142 16.96 -8.64 24.90
CA LYS A 142 16.78 -9.67 23.86
C LYS A 142 15.59 -10.62 24.10
N GLN A 143 15.23 -10.85 25.36
CA GLN A 143 14.09 -11.69 25.73
C GLN A 143 12.73 -11.06 25.40
N CYS A 144 12.69 -9.75 25.13
CA CYS A 144 11.48 -9.04 24.73
C CYS A 144 11.12 -9.24 23.25
N LYS A 145 12.03 -9.78 22.43
CA LYS A 145 11.82 -9.95 20.96
C LYS A 145 10.51 -10.67 20.60
N PRO A 146 10.08 -11.76 21.27
CA PRO A 146 8.84 -12.44 20.93
C PRO A 146 7.56 -11.61 21.14
N TYR A 147 7.64 -10.52 21.90
CA TYR A 147 6.50 -9.64 22.20
C TYR A 147 6.42 -8.43 21.26
N ILE A 148 7.38 -8.31 20.33
CA ILE A 148 7.36 -7.26 19.31
C ILE A 148 6.40 -7.67 18.19
N PRO A 149 5.40 -6.85 17.84
CA PRO A 149 4.49 -7.17 16.75
C PRO A 149 5.25 -7.35 15.43
N TYR A 150 4.86 -8.37 14.67
CA TYR A 150 5.36 -8.59 13.33
C TYR A 150 4.47 -7.84 12.32
N PHE A 151 5.04 -6.88 11.59
CA PHE A 151 4.34 -6.19 10.52
C PHE A 151 5.28 -5.79 9.39
N LYS A 152 4.86 -6.03 8.13
CA LYS A 152 5.62 -5.68 6.93
C LYS A 152 4.67 -5.20 5.84
N TYR A 153 5.09 -4.22 5.04
CA TYR A 153 4.39 -3.80 3.83
C TYR A 153 5.19 -4.12 2.57
N TYR A 154 4.51 -4.10 1.43
CA TYR A 154 5.09 -4.34 0.11
C TYR A 154 5.41 -3.01 -0.58
N PRO A 155 6.70 -2.64 -0.74
CA PRO A 155 7.07 -1.39 -1.40
C PRO A 155 7.11 -1.52 -2.92
N ILE A 156 6.48 -0.59 -3.63
CA ILE A 156 6.66 -0.29 -5.04
C ILE A 156 7.30 1.09 -5.11
N ILE A 157 8.61 1.13 -5.34
CA ILE A 157 9.43 2.36 -5.30
C ILE A 157 9.71 2.77 -6.74
N GLU A 158 8.90 3.67 -7.30
CA GLU A 158 8.90 3.99 -8.73
C GLU A 158 10.27 4.51 -9.19
N ASN A 159 10.86 5.45 -8.43
CA ASN A 159 12.15 6.05 -8.77
C ASN A 159 13.36 5.10 -8.66
N ALA A 160 13.16 3.87 -8.16
CA ALA A 160 14.17 2.83 -8.09
C ALA A 160 14.02 1.78 -9.20
N ILE A 161 12.95 1.84 -10.00
CA ILE A 161 12.71 0.93 -11.12
C ILE A 161 13.45 1.45 -12.35
N ASP A 162 14.22 0.59 -12.98
CA ASP A 162 14.94 0.94 -14.21
C ASP A 162 13.97 1.27 -15.37
N LYS A 163 14.23 2.36 -16.09
CA LYS A 163 13.35 2.81 -17.18
C LYS A 163 13.25 1.79 -18.31
N THR A 164 14.30 1.04 -18.63
CA THR A 164 14.24 0.00 -19.67
C THR A 164 13.34 -1.16 -19.24
N THR A 165 13.33 -1.48 -17.95
CA THR A 165 12.38 -2.45 -17.37
C THR A 165 10.95 -1.96 -17.57
N LEU A 166 10.64 -0.71 -17.19
CA LEU A 166 9.30 -0.13 -17.39
C LEU A 166 8.89 -0.14 -18.87
N HIS A 167 9.77 0.28 -19.79
CA HIS A 167 9.47 0.25 -21.22
C HIS A 167 9.15 -1.15 -21.75
N SER A 168 9.82 -2.19 -21.21
CA SER A 168 9.60 -3.58 -21.63
C SER A 168 8.26 -4.17 -21.16
N MET A 169 7.67 -3.62 -20.10
CA MET A 169 6.39 -4.10 -19.56
C MET A 169 5.21 -3.77 -20.49
N MET A 170 5.34 -2.73 -21.32
CA MET A 170 4.39 -2.33 -22.35
C MET A 170 2.94 -2.27 -21.88
N ASN A 171 2.73 -1.78 -20.66
CA ASN A 171 1.42 -1.75 -20.03
C ASN A 171 1.09 -0.34 -19.48
N VAL A 172 -0.18 -0.11 -19.16
CA VAL A 172 -0.69 1.18 -18.68
C VAL A 172 0.05 1.64 -17.42
N ILE A 173 0.30 0.74 -16.45
CA ILE A 173 0.98 1.13 -15.20
C ILE A 173 2.42 1.56 -15.45
N SER A 174 3.16 0.80 -16.26
CA SER A 174 4.53 1.16 -16.63
C SER A 174 4.59 2.49 -17.38
N THR A 175 3.59 2.78 -18.21
CA THR A 175 3.47 4.07 -18.91
C THR A 175 3.24 5.22 -17.94
N VAL A 176 2.36 5.02 -16.93
CA VAL A 176 2.13 6.01 -15.87
C VAL A 176 3.41 6.28 -15.08
N PHE A 177 4.11 5.24 -14.63
CA PHE A 177 5.38 5.40 -13.90
C PHE A 177 6.46 6.10 -14.75
N LEU A 178 6.49 5.85 -16.06
CA LEU A 178 7.42 6.52 -16.99
C LEU A 178 7.12 8.01 -17.17
N LEU A 179 5.84 8.40 -17.28
CA LEU A 179 5.45 9.79 -17.43
C LEU A 179 5.87 10.63 -16.22
N GLU A 180 5.68 10.08 -15.02
CA GLU A 180 5.98 10.80 -13.78
C GLU A 180 7.48 10.88 -13.48
N THR A 181 8.25 9.88 -13.93
CA THR A 181 9.73 9.91 -13.86
C THR A 181 10.38 10.63 -15.04
N GLY A 182 9.58 11.18 -15.96
CA GLY A 182 10.00 11.80 -17.23
C GLY A 182 10.15 13.33 -17.20
N ASP A 183 9.61 14.02 -16.18
CA ASP A 183 9.62 15.48 -16.08
C ASP A 183 10.85 16.04 -15.34
N THR A 184 12.06 15.73 -15.84
CA THR A 184 13.31 16.40 -15.42
C THR A 184 14.14 16.86 -16.61
#